data_AF-D1PHX9-F1
#
_entry.id   AF-D1PHX9-F1
#
_cell.length_a   1.000
_cell.length_b   1.000
_cell.length_c   1.000
_cell.angle_alpha   90.00
_cell.angle_beta   90.00
_cell.angle_gamma   90.00
#
_symmetry.space_group_name_H-M   'P 1'
#
loop_
_entity.id
_entity.type
_entity.pdbx_description
1 polymer ?
#
loop_
_entity_poly.entity_id
_entity_poly.type
_entity_poly.pdbx_seq_one_letter_code
_entity_poly.pdbx_strand_id
1 'polypeptide(L)'
;MDIRPVYHKSDNGIKSHLNLAILAYWVASVTKYRLKLKKHENVRWDEIMRIASTQVVVTAKVETVDGQVISIRQSTEAESKLSAIYDLLYINPKPLGKRKSMLHPNQTSKNPDIGNQGVT
;
A
#
# COMPACT_ATOMS: atom_id res chain seq x y z
N MET A 1 31.41 -31.16 -27.67
CA MET A 1 30.24 -30.26 -27.63
C MET A 1 30.46 -29.32 -26.47
N ASP A 2 31.12 -28.19 -26.72
CA ASP A 2 31.47 -27.21 -25.68
C ASP A 2 30.33 -26.19 -25.56
N ILE A 3 29.52 -26.29 -24.50
CA ILE A 3 28.44 -25.34 -24.24
C ILE A 3 29.08 -24.10 -23.58
N ARG A 4 28.86 -22.90 -24.13
CA ARG A 4 29.33 -21.67 -23.46
C ARG A 4 28.56 -21.50 -22.15
N PRO A 5 29.24 -21.32 -21.01
CA PRO A 5 28.55 -21.13 -19.75
C PRO A 5 27.85 -19.77 -19.74
N VAL A 6 26.58 -19.75 -19.30
CA VAL A 6 25.76 -18.53 -19.25
C VAL A 6 26.00 -17.85 -17.90
N TYR A 7 27.04 -17.02 -17.83
CA TYR A 7 27.50 -16.34 -16.60
C TYR A 7 26.64 -15.14 -16.15
N HIS A 8 25.51 -14.84 -16.81
CA HIS A 8 24.72 -13.62 -16.56
C HIS A 8 23.40 -13.83 -15.81
N LYS A 9 23.09 -15.06 -15.38
CA LYS A 9 21.94 -15.33 -14.51
C LYS A 9 22.44 -15.45 -13.08
N SER A 10 22.17 -14.43 -12.26
CA SER A 10 22.43 -14.55 -10.83
C SER A 10 21.41 -15.51 -10.21
N ASP A 11 21.88 -16.48 -9.43
CA ASP A 11 21.02 -17.41 -8.70
C ASP A 11 19.99 -16.67 -7.82
N ASN A 12 20.39 -15.52 -7.28
CA ASN A 12 19.51 -14.64 -6.51
C ASN A 12 18.33 -14.09 -7.35
N GLY A 13 18.59 -13.70 -8.60
CA GLY A 13 17.55 -13.24 -9.52
C GLY A 13 16.55 -14.36 -9.82
N ILE A 14 17.06 -15.56 -10.16
CA ILE A 14 16.22 -16.73 -10.44
C ILE A 14 15.36 -17.08 -9.22
N LYS A 15 15.96 -17.16 -8.03
CA LYS A 15 15.26 -17.48 -6.78
C LYS A 15 14.15 -16.47 -6.47
N SER A 16 14.42 -15.18 -6.68
CA SER A 16 13.43 -14.12 -6.46
C SER A 16 12.27 -14.22 -7.43
N HIS A 17 12.53 -14.47 -8.72
CA HIS A 17 11.49 -14.69 -9.72
C HIS A 17 10.65 -15.93 -9.44
N LEU A 18 11.28 -17.04 -9.03
CA LEU A 18 10.57 -18.25 -8.65
C LEU A 18 9.64 -18.01 -7.46
N ASN A 19 10.15 -17.38 -6.40
CA ASN A 19 9.34 -17.05 -5.22
C ASN A 19 8.18 -16.13 -5.59
N LEU A 20 8.43 -15.09 -6.40
CA LEU A 20 7.38 -14.18 -6.85
C LEU A 20 6.31 -14.91 -7.69
N ALA A 21 6.73 -15.81 -8.59
CA ALA A 21 5.82 -16.59 -9.41
C ALA A 21 4.94 -17.53 -8.58
N ILE A 22 5.52 -18.21 -7.58
CA ILE A 22 4.77 -19.10 -6.67
C ILE A 22 3.76 -18.28 -5.85
N LEU A 23 4.17 -17.13 -5.31
CA LEU A 23 3.29 -16.24 -4.56
C LEU A 23 2.14 -15.73 -5.44
N ALA A 24 2.43 -15.29 -6.66
CA ALA A 24 1.41 -14.81 -7.61
C ALA A 24 0.41 -15.93 -7.96
N TYR A 25 0.91 -17.14 -8.24
CA TYR A 25 0.07 -18.30 -8.52
C TYR A 25 -0.84 -18.63 -7.32
N TRP A 26 -0.30 -18.61 -6.10
CA TRP A 26 -1.06 -18.89 -4.90
C TRP A 26 -2.18 -17.86 -4.68
N VAL A 27 -1.88 -16.55 -4.80
CA VAL A 27 -2.88 -15.48 -4.65
C VAL A 27 -4.01 -15.63 -5.68
N ALA A 28 -3.67 -15.86 -6.96
CA ALA A 28 -4.66 -16.03 -8.01
C ALA A 28 -5.52 -17.29 -7.79
N SER A 29 -4.88 -18.41 -7.41
CA SER A 29 -5.54 -19.70 -7.21
C SER A 29 -6.48 -19.69 -6.00
N VAL A 30 -6.02 -19.16 -4.86
CA VAL A 30 -6.83 -19.05 -3.64
C VAL A 30 -8.01 -18.12 -3.87
N THR A 31 -7.80 -16.97 -4.50
CA THR A 31 -8.88 -16.03 -4.81
C THR A 31 -9.95 -16.68 -5.66
N LYS A 32 -9.57 -17.33 -6.77
CA LYS A 32 -10.51 -18.01 -7.67
C LYS A 32 -11.22 -19.17 -7.00
N TYR A 33 -10.50 -19.99 -6.24
CA TYR A 33 -11.07 -21.12 -5.51
C TYR A 33 -12.17 -20.66 -4.54
N ARG A 34 -11.89 -19.62 -3.76
CA ARG A 34 -12.83 -19.08 -2.77
C ARG A 34 -14.06 -18.44 -3.41
N LEU A 35 -13.89 -17.77 -4.55
CA LEU A 35 -15.01 -17.24 -5.34
C LEU A 35 -15.89 -18.37 -5.90
N LYS A 36 -15.28 -19.44 -6.44
CA LYS A 36 -16.01 -20.61 -6.96
C LYS A 36 -16.84 -21.30 -5.87
N LEU A 37 -16.27 -21.49 -4.68
CA LEU A 37 -16.96 -22.12 -3.53
C LEU A 37 -18.27 -21.41 -3.14
N LYS A 38 -18.40 -20.13 -3.47
CA LYS A 38 -19.52 -19.28 -3.05
C LYS A 38 -20.47 -18.94 -4.20
N LYS A 39 -20.53 -19.81 -5.23
CA LYS A 39 -21.41 -19.73 -6.41
C LYS A 39 -21.12 -18.60 -7.40
N HIS A 40 -19.94 -17.97 -7.34
CA HIS A 40 -19.44 -17.10 -8.40
C HIS A 40 -18.65 -17.94 -9.41
N GLU A 41 -19.35 -18.82 -10.12
CA GLU A 41 -18.74 -19.71 -11.09
C GLU A 41 -18.34 -18.94 -12.36
N ASN A 42 -17.15 -19.22 -12.90
CA ASN A 42 -16.61 -18.64 -14.15
C ASN A 42 -16.19 -17.15 -14.13
N VAL A 43 -15.93 -16.56 -12.95
CA VAL A 43 -15.32 -15.22 -12.91
C VAL A 43 -13.88 -15.30 -13.43
N ARG A 44 -13.62 -14.58 -14.51
CA ARG A 44 -12.29 -14.48 -15.12
C ARG A 44 -11.38 -13.56 -14.28
N TRP A 45 -10.07 -13.79 -14.32
CA TRP A 45 -9.11 -13.05 -13.50
C TRP A 45 -9.05 -11.55 -13.84
N ASP A 46 -9.13 -11.23 -15.13
CA ASP A 46 -9.27 -9.86 -15.64
C ASP A 46 -10.49 -9.14 -15.06
N GLU A 47 -11.63 -9.81 -14.91
CA GLU A 47 -12.83 -9.23 -14.30
C GLU A 47 -12.64 -8.97 -12.80
N ILE A 48 -11.99 -9.89 -12.07
CA ILE A 48 -11.65 -9.68 -10.65
C ILE A 48 -10.76 -8.45 -10.51
N MET A 49 -9.73 -8.33 -11.35
CA MET A 49 -8.81 -7.19 -11.32
C MET A 49 -9.51 -5.89 -11.71
N ARG A 50 -10.44 -5.93 -12.68
CA ARG A 50 -11.27 -4.78 -13.06
C ARG A 50 -12.12 -4.30 -11.90
N ILE A 51 -12.79 -5.21 -11.18
CA ILE A 51 -13.59 -4.88 -9.99
C ILE A 51 -12.68 -4.37 -8.87
N ALA A 52 -11.53 -5.01 -8.63
CA ALA A 52 -10.59 -4.57 -7.59
C ALA A 52 -10.01 -3.18 -7.88
N SER A 53 -9.88 -2.80 -9.15
CA SER A 53 -9.37 -1.48 -9.54
C SER A 53 -10.30 -0.31 -9.23
N THR A 54 -11.55 -0.56 -8.85
CA THR A 54 -12.50 0.51 -8.49
C THR A 54 -12.17 1.15 -7.14
N GLN A 55 -11.48 0.44 -6.25
CA GLN A 55 -10.95 1.03 -5.02
C GLN A 55 -9.53 1.55 -5.25
N VAL A 56 -9.33 2.82 -4.94
CA VAL A 56 -8.03 3.50 -5.10
C VAL A 56 -7.52 4.04 -3.77
N VAL A 57 -6.20 4.21 -3.69
CA VAL A 57 -5.53 4.78 -2.52
C VAL A 57 -5.00 6.16 -2.87
N VAL A 58 -5.49 7.18 -2.17
CA VAL A 58 -5.07 8.57 -2.31
C VAL A 58 -4.04 8.89 -1.24
N THR A 59 -2.95 9.54 -1.64
CA THR A 59 -1.91 10.04 -0.72
C THR A 59 -1.79 11.55 -0.88
N ALA A 60 -2.18 12.30 0.14
CA ALA A 60 -1.95 13.73 0.23
C ALA A 60 -0.66 13.98 1.03
N LYS A 61 0.22 14.84 0.51
CA LYS A 61 1.43 15.30 1.21
C LYS A 61 1.30 16.80 1.44
N VAL A 62 1.53 17.24 2.67
CA VAL A 62 1.47 18.64 3.07
C VAL A 62 2.80 19.00 3.73
N GLU A 63 3.40 20.10 3.29
CA GLU A 63 4.59 20.66 3.93
C GLU A 63 4.14 21.67 5.00
N THR A 64 4.61 21.45 6.22
CA THR A 64 4.39 22.36 7.34
C THR A 64 5.38 23.53 7.25
N VAL A 65 5.02 24.66 7.84
CA VAL A 65 5.89 25.86 7.97
C VAL A 65 7.27 25.55 8.56
N ASP A 66 7.38 24.51 9.39
CA ASP A 66 8.62 24.04 10.01
C ASP A 66 9.46 23.11 9.11
N GLY A 67 9.10 22.98 7.83
CA GLY A 67 9.79 22.11 6.85
C GLY A 67 9.51 20.61 6.99
N GLN A 68 8.57 20.20 7.87
CA GLN A 68 8.16 18.80 8.04
C GLN A 68 7.10 18.40 7.00
N VAL A 69 7.16 17.17 6.49
CA VAL A 69 6.17 16.63 5.52
C VAL A 69 5.18 15.71 6.22
N ILE A 70 3.90 16.09 6.22
CA ILE A 70 2.79 15.23 6.66
C ILE A 70 2.26 14.47 5.46
N SER A 71 2.27 13.13 5.52
CA SER A 71 1.60 12.29 4.51
C SER A 71 0.32 11.67 5.08
N ILE A 72 -0.82 12.02 4.50
CA ILE A 72 -2.12 11.41 4.79
C ILE A 72 -2.45 10.44 3.67
N ARG A 73 -2.61 9.16 4.00
CA ARG A 73 -2.96 8.10 3.03
C ARG A 73 -4.31 7.50 3.37
N GLN A 74 -5.25 7.54 2.43
CA GLN A 74 -6.62 7.05 2.61
C GLN A 74 -7.05 6.23 1.38
N SER A 75 -7.87 5.20 1.61
CA SER A 75 -8.49 4.41 0.53
C SER A 75 -9.91 4.86 0.33
N THR A 76 -10.39 4.86 -0.92
CA THR A 76 -11.81 5.03 -1.21
C THR A 76 -12.63 3.88 -0.64
N GLU A 77 -13.95 4.07 -0.54
CA GLU A 77 -14.85 2.98 -0.13
C GLU A 77 -14.99 1.97 -1.26
N ALA A 78 -15.07 0.69 -0.91
CA ALA A 78 -15.23 -0.37 -1.88
C ALA A 78 -16.65 -0.34 -2.46
N GLU A 79 -16.78 -0.40 -3.79
CA GLU A 79 -18.08 -0.59 -4.43
C GLU A 79 -18.73 -1.92 -4.03
N SER A 80 -20.04 -2.05 -4.19
CA SER A 80 -20.81 -3.24 -3.78
C SER A 80 -20.24 -4.57 -4.28
N LYS A 81 -19.79 -4.60 -5.55
CA LYS A 81 -19.16 -5.80 -6.14
C LYS A 81 -17.85 -6.17 -5.46
N LEU A 82 -17.02 -5.16 -5.16
CA LEU A 82 -15.74 -5.38 -4.50
C LEU A 82 -15.92 -5.73 -3.03
N SER A 83 -16.87 -5.10 -2.34
CA SER A 83 -17.24 -5.46 -0.96
C SER A 83 -17.67 -6.93 -0.89
N ALA A 84 -18.51 -7.39 -1.82
CA ALA A 84 -18.89 -8.79 -1.89
C ALA A 84 -17.66 -9.70 -2.05
N ILE A 85 -16.71 -9.35 -2.92
CA ILE A 85 -15.45 -10.11 -3.06
C ILE A 85 -14.68 -10.12 -1.74
N TYR A 86 -14.57 -8.99 -1.04
CA TYR A 86 -13.89 -8.93 0.25
C TYR A 86 -14.55 -9.80 1.33
N ASP A 87 -15.87 -9.79 1.41
CA ASP A 87 -16.63 -10.63 2.34
C ASP A 87 -16.40 -12.12 2.07
N LEU A 88 -16.40 -12.51 0.79
CA LEU A 88 -16.10 -13.89 0.37
C LEU A 88 -14.65 -14.29 0.69
N LEU A 89 -13.73 -13.34 0.57
CA LEU A 89 -12.32 -13.52 0.86
C LEU A 89 -11.97 -13.30 2.35
N TYR A 90 -12.93 -12.98 3.21
CA TYR A 90 -12.68 -12.63 4.62
C TYR A 90 -11.58 -11.57 4.76
N ILE A 91 -11.57 -10.57 3.86
CA ILE A 91 -10.61 -9.47 3.82
C ILE A 91 -11.29 -8.20 4.35
N ASN A 92 -10.54 -7.38 5.09
CA ASN A 92 -11.03 -6.08 5.50
C ASN A 92 -11.18 -5.14 4.27
N PRO A 93 -12.39 -4.60 3.99
CA PRO A 93 -12.62 -3.71 2.85
C PRO A 93 -11.87 -2.36 2.96
N LYS A 94 -11.29 -2.04 4.13
CA LYS A 94 -10.45 -0.86 4.37
C LYS A 94 -8.98 -1.29 4.51
N PRO A 95 -8.24 -1.42 3.39
CA PRO A 95 -6.89 -2.01 3.39
C PRO A 95 -5.85 -1.22 4.19
N LEU A 96 -6.06 0.09 4.41
CA LEU A 96 -5.09 0.96 5.08
C LEU A 96 -5.36 1.16 6.58
N GLY A 97 -6.51 0.71 7.09
CA GLY A 97 -6.93 0.98 8.47
C GLY A 97 -6.95 2.47 8.84
N LYS A 98 -7.08 2.77 10.14
CA LYS A 98 -6.92 4.13 10.67
C LYS A 98 -5.53 4.27 11.29
N ARG A 99 -4.56 4.81 10.56
CA ARG A 99 -3.28 5.25 11.15
C ARG A 99 -3.28 6.77 11.28
N LYS A 100 -3.18 7.25 12.53
CA LYS A 100 -2.96 8.67 12.83
C LYS A 100 -1.46 8.87 12.98
N SER A 101 -0.86 9.66 12.09
CA SER A 101 0.45 10.25 12.35
C SER A 101 0.19 11.55 13.11
N MET A 102 0.73 11.67 14.32
CA MET A 102 0.74 12.93 15.06
C MET A 102 2.14 13.51 14.93
N LEU A 103 2.26 14.71 14.36
CA LEU A 103 3.48 15.49 14.51
C LEU A 103 3.46 16.12 15.90
N HIS A 104 4.55 15.95 16.65
CA HIS A 104 4.77 16.75 17.84
C HIS A 104 5.23 18.15 17.39
N PRO A 105 4.62 19.24 17.86
CA PRO A 105 5.12 20.59 17.59
C PRO A 105 6.55 20.69 18.10
N ASN A 106 7.46 21.19 17.26
CA ASN A 106 8.79 21.55 17.73
C ASN A 106 8.62 22.65 18.80
N GLN A 107 9.24 22.48 19.97
CA GLN A 107 9.20 23.50 21.00
C GLN A 107 9.80 24.78 20.42
N THR A 108 8.96 25.77 20.13
CA THR A 108 9.43 27.11 19.77
C THR A 108 10.30 27.59 20.93
N SER A 109 11.61 27.72 20.70
CA SER A 109 12.51 28.38 21.65
C SER A 109 11.98 29.80 21.82
N LYS A 110 11.34 30.05 22.96
CA LYS A 110 10.90 31.39 23.36
C LYS A 110 12.16 32.23 23.44
N ASN A 111 12.37 33.11 22.46
CA ASN A 111 13.52 34.01 22.44
C ASN A 111 13.40 34.90 23.70
N PRO A 112 14.41 34.96 24.58
CA PRO A 112 14.34 35.85 25.73
C PRO A 112 14.32 37.30 25.22
N ASP A 113 13.39 38.10 25.72
CA ASP A 113 13.30 39.54 25.44
C ASP A 113 14.65 40.20 25.74
N ILE A 114 15.37 40.58 24.68
CA ILE A 114 16.57 41.41 24.78
C ILE A 114 16.12 42.86 24.84
N GLY A 115 16.19 43.40 26.06
CA GLY A 115 16.68 44.76 26.28
C GLY A 115 15.67 45.89 26.15
N ASN A 116 15.34 46.49 27.30
CA ASN A 116 15.34 47.95 27.37
C ASN A 116 16.28 48.38 28.50
N GLN A 117 17.55 48.60 28.16
CA GLN A 117 18.49 49.37 28.96
C GLN A 117 18.65 50.75 28.30
N GLY A 118 18.19 51.78 28.99
CA GLY A 118 18.47 53.20 28.78
C GLY A 118 18.07 53.90 30.08
N VAL A 119 18.96 54.07 31.05
CA VAL A 119 19.99 55.13 31.22
C VAL A 119 19.36 56.51 31.44
N THR A 120 19.49 56.96 32.70
CA THR A 120 19.37 58.31 33.31
C THR A 120 18.09 59.12 33.12
#